data_AF-A0A1J4J8A9-F1
#
_entry.id   AF-A0A1J4J8A9-F1
#
_cell.length_a   1.000
_cell.length_b   1.000
_cell.length_c   1.000
_cell.angle_alpha   90.00
_cell.angle_beta   90.00
_cell.angle_gamma   90.00
#
_symmetry.space_group_name_H-M   'P 1'
#
loop_
_entity.id
_entity.type
_entity.pdbx_description
1 polymer ?
#
loop_
_entity_poly.entity_id
_entity_poly.type
_entity_poly.pdbx_seq_one_letter_code
_entity_poly.pdbx_strand_id
1 'polypeptide(L)'
;MMETPVILDYPSSPISSMKQHDPLNMIMWAPFHSLNSFQNQILELPPLIDRKNNTHTNENANNLNVLNISNYNQNLIHNLGLEPIVSPDCGVDYNSTENSMHTFPCRISNSPIQSPNNDDHIDKYEKNRMKRRISKLGNFEIPICEPYRWMIRNFGRLITQKEFNDIYKVLKHDIGIKHAPNRDPNRSQILRFAWMTSVWHLPKVRSIIMKKVTAVMKNKT
;
A
#
# COMPACT_ATOMS: atom_id res chain seq x y z
N MET A 1 -37.59 -54.88 21.65
CA MET A 1 -36.51 -55.03 20.65
C MET A 1 -35.38 -54.13 21.12
N MET A 2 -34.28 -54.71 21.60
CA MET A 2 -33.13 -53.98 22.12
C MET A 2 -32.05 -53.97 21.04
N GLU A 3 -31.65 -52.78 20.60
CA GLU A 3 -30.57 -52.61 19.63
C GLU A 3 -29.23 -52.55 20.36
N THR A 4 -28.34 -53.47 19.99
CA THR A 4 -26.95 -53.57 20.45
C THR A 4 -26.07 -52.51 19.76
N PRO A 5 -25.20 -51.79 20.50
CA PRO A 5 -24.28 -50.83 19.89
C PRO A 5 -23.07 -51.54 19.24
N VAL A 6 -22.75 -51.13 18.02
CA VAL A 6 -21.56 -51.52 17.26
C VAL A 6 -20.35 -50.75 17.81
N ILE A 7 -19.42 -51.47 18.42
CA ILE A 7 -18.11 -50.94 18.84
C ILE A 7 -17.18 -51.03 17.63
N LEU A 8 -16.71 -49.87 17.15
CA LEU A 8 -15.71 -49.73 16.10
C LEU A 8 -14.32 -49.61 16.74
N ASP A 9 -13.54 -50.69 16.68
CA ASP A 9 -12.13 -50.71 17.05
C ASP A 9 -11.30 -49.90 16.05
N TYR A 10 -10.67 -48.83 16.53
CA TYR A 10 -9.67 -48.08 15.77
C TYR A 10 -8.28 -48.71 15.95
N PRO A 11 -7.53 -48.98 14.87
CA PRO A 11 -6.17 -49.48 14.97
C PRO A 11 -5.21 -48.39 15.46
N SER A 12 -4.60 -48.66 16.60
CA SER A 12 -3.49 -47.91 17.19
C SER A 12 -2.33 -47.79 16.20
N SER A 13 -1.96 -46.55 15.87
CA SER A 13 -0.78 -46.28 15.03
C SER A 13 0.51 -46.49 15.80
N PRO A 14 1.58 -47.01 15.16
CA PRO A 14 2.84 -47.33 15.82
C PRO A 14 3.66 -46.08 16.16
N ILE A 15 4.25 -46.12 17.35
CA ILE A 15 5.19 -45.16 17.91
C ILE A 15 6.41 -45.06 17.01
N SER A 16 6.59 -43.91 16.35
CA SER A 16 7.77 -43.61 15.54
C SER A 16 8.95 -43.27 16.44
N SER A 17 9.97 -44.12 16.34
CA SER A 17 11.24 -44.12 17.05
C SER A 17 12.01 -42.80 16.89
N MET A 18 12.29 -42.13 18.01
CA MET A 18 13.24 -41.01 18.11
C MET A 18 14.63 -41.49 17.72
N LYS A 19 15.09 -41.09 16.53
CA LYS A 19 16.50 -41.16 16.17
C LYS A 19 17.27 -40.08 16.92
N GLN A 20 18.25 -40.53 17.71
CA GLN A 20 19.30 -39.73 18.30
C GLN A 20 19.98 -38.89 17.20
N HIS A 21 20.11 -37.59 17.44
CA HIS A 21 20.90 -36.70 16.60
C HIS A 21 22.24 -36.46 17.30
N ASP A 22 23.32 -36.80 16.59
CA ASP A 22 24.70 -36.57 16.98
C ASP A 22 24.98 -35.08 17.24
N PRO A 23 25.65 -34.72 18.33
CA PRO A 23 26.26 -33.41 18.50
C PRO A 23 27.71 -33.50 18.03
N LEU A 24 28.07 -32.85 16.92
CA LEU A 24 29.42 -32.36 16.61
C LEU A 24 29.43 -31.80 15.18
N ASN A 25 28.98 -30.54 15.03
CA ASN A 25 29.50 -29.71 13.95
C ASN A 25 30.00 -28.41 14.56
N MET A 26 31.25 -28.51 14.99
CA MET A 26 32.16 -27.48 15.45
C MET A 26 32.52 -26.61 14.22
N ILE A 27 31.65 -25.69 13.84
CA ILE A 27 32.01 -24.66 12.85
C ILE A 27 32.74 -23.55 13.59
N MET A 28 34.05 -23.58 13.41
CA MET A 28 34.99 -22.59 13.87
C MET A 28 34.60 -21.18 13.41
N TRP A 29 34.76 -20.25 14.34
CA TRP A 29 34.69 -18.83 14.12
C TRP A 29 35.79 -18.41 13.16
N ALA A 30 35.43 -17.68 12.10
CA ALA A 30 36.39 -16.90 11.33
C ALA A 30 36.35 -15.44 11.84
N PRO A 31 37.49 -14.86 12.26
CA PRO A 31 37.56 -13.46 12.62
C PRO A 31 37.42 -12.59 11.36
N PHE A 32 36.45 -11.69 11.37
CA PHE A 32 36.27 -10.70 10.31
C PHE A 32 37.41 -9.69 10.41
N HIS A 33 38.41 -9.83 9.53
CA HIS A 33 39.48 -8.85 9.40
C HIS A 33 38.91 -7.52 8.89
N SER A 34 39.02 -6.50 9.73
CA SER A 34 38.87 -5.09 9.40
C SER A 34 40.03 -4.65 8.52
N LEU A 35 39.78 -4.43 7.23
CA LEU A 35 40.63 -3.66 6.32
C LEU A 35 39.76 -3.06 5.21
N ASN A 36 39.48 -1.77 5.28
CA ASN A 36 40.01 -0.82 4.30
C ASN A 36 39.62 0.62 4.63
N SER A 37 40.63 1.30 5.16
CA SER A 37 40.88 2.74 5.09
C SER A 37 40.69 3.22 3.64
N PHE A 38 39.58 3.88 3.34
CA PHE A 38 39.49 4.73 2.16
C PHE A 38 40.15 6.06 2.47
N GLN A 39 41.41 6.16 2.04
CA GLN A 39 42.17 7.39 1.93
C GLN A 39 41.44 8.37 1.02
N ASN A 40 41.31 9.60 1.53
CA ASN A 40 40.97 10.79 0.77
C ASN A 40 41.91 10.95 -0.43
N GLN A 41 41.37 10.85 -1.64
CA GLN A 41 41.98 11.46 -2.82
C GLN A 41 41.07 12.61 -3.26
N ILE A 42 41.57 13.81 -3.02
CA ILE A 42 41.05 15.08 -3.53
C ILE A 42 41.25 15.04 -5.04
N LEU A 43 40.17 14.87 -5.78
CA LEU A 43 40.15 15.08 -7.23
C LEU A 43 40.03 16.59 -7.47
N GLU A 44 41.10 17.16 -8.02
CA GLU A 44 41.14 18.52 -8.54
C GLU A 44 40.07 18.71 -9.63
N LEU A 45 39.25 19.75 -9.46
CA LEU A 45 38.25 20.20 -10.43
C LEU A 45 38.93 21.00 -11.55
N PRO A 46 38.71 20.67 -12.84
CA PRO A 46 39.08 21.56 -13.95
C PRO A 46 38.12 22.76 -14.07
N PRO A 47 38.58 23.88 -14.67
CA PRO A 47 37.93 25.18 -14.61
C PRO A 47 36.67 25.30 -15.48
N LEU A 48 35.76 26.18 -15.03
CA LEU A 48 34.53 26.60 -15.67
C LEU A 48 34.77 27.14 -17.08
N ILE A 49 34.11 26.53 -18.07
CA ILE A 49 33.95 27.09 -19.41
C ILE A 49 32.54 27.66 -19.52
N ASP A 50 32.46 28.98 -19.64
CA ASP A 50 31.26 29.70 -20.05
C ASP A 50 30.81 29.23 -21.44
N ARG A 51 29.59 28.68 -21.53
CA ARG A 51 28.96 28.41 -22.82
C ARG A 51 27.56 28.99 -22.90
N LYS A 52 27.49 30.02 -23.75
CA LYS A 52 26.33 30.76 -24.23
C LYS A 52 25.13 29.88 -24.59
N ASN A 53 23.96 30.38 -24.19
CA ASN A 53 22.62 30.32 -24.77
C ASN A 53 22.47 29.49 -26.06
N ASN A 54 21.59 28.48 -26.02
CA ASN A 54 20.77 28.15 -27.17
C ASN A 54 19.42 27.54 -26.75
N THR A 55 18.38 28.11 -27.34
CA THR A 55 16.95 27.80 -27.24
C THR A 55 16.55 26.51 -27.94
N HIS A 56 15.41 25.98 -27.48
CA HIS A 56 14.54 24.94 -28.06
C HIS A 56 15.04 23.49 -28.06
N THR A 57 14.42 22.64 -27.23
CA THR A 57 13.39 21.68 -27.68
C THR A 57 12.68 20.98 -26.51
N ASN A 58 11.38 20.86 -26.71
CA ASN A 58 10.39 19.95 -26.12
C ASN A 58 10.97 18.58 -25.69
N GLU A 59 10.81 18.17 -24.42
CA GLU A 59 10.55 16.78 -24.00
C GLU A 59 10.44 16.59 -22.47
N ASN A 60 9.48 15.75 -22.08
CA ASN A 60 9.43 14.94 -20.85
C ASN A 60 9.14 15.60 -19.48
N ALA A 61 7.85 15.85 -19.27
CA ALA A 61 7.24 15.77 -17.94
C ALA A 61 7.26 14.32 -17.41
N ASN A 62 8.31 13.94 -16.67
CA ASN A 62 8.28 12.75 -15.78
C ASN A 62 9.19 12.84 -14.54
N ASN A 63 9.79 14.00 -14.25
CA ASN A 63 10.66 14.17 -13.07
C ASN A 63 9.96 14.81 -11.86
N LEU A 64 8.79 14.27 -11.46
CA LEU A 64 8.04 14.78 -10.29
C LEU A 64 7.95 13.82 -9.09
N ASN A 65 8.63 12.66 -9.13
CA ASN A 65 8.44 11.60 -8.11
C ASN A 65 9.60 11.39 -7.12
N VAL A 66 10.69 12.16 -7.18
CA VAL A 66 11.84 11.98 -6.26
C VAL A 66 11.94 13.10 -5.21
N LEU A 67 11.37 14.28 -5.46
CA LEU A 67 11.39 15.42 -4.52
C LEU A 67 10.10 15.64 -3.72
N ASN A 68 9.07 14.79 -3.92
CA ASN A 68 7.76 15.00 -3.28
C ASN A 68 7.54 14.18 -1.99
N ILE A 69 8.55 13.41 -1.55
CA ILE A 69 8.50 12.68 -0.27
C ILE A 69 9.01 13.57 0.89
N SER A 70 9.95 14.47 0.62
CA SER A 70 10.44 15.44 1.60
C SER A 70 9.50 16.64 1.82
N ASN A 71 8.64 16.96 0.84
CA ASN A 71 7.76 18.13 0.92
C ASN A 71 6.38 17.87 1.58
N TYR A 72 6.08 16.61 1.94
CA TYR A 72 4.82 16.28 2.62
C TYR A 72 4.88 16.47 4.15
N ASN A 73 6.08 16.61 4.73
CA ASN A 73 6.27 16.69 6.18
C ASN A 73 6.49 18.12 6.72
N GLN A 74 6.67 19.14 5.88
CA GLN A 74 6.96 20.51 6.35
C GLN A 74 5.73 21.42 6.54
N ASN A 75 4.53 21.01 6.12
CA ASN A 75 3.32 21.85 6.23
C ASN A 75 2.33 21.42 7.33
N LEU A 76 2.79 20.66 8.34
CA LEU A 76 1.90 20.10 9.39
C LEU A 76 2.15 20.65 10.81
N ILE A 77 2.98 21.70 10.99
CA ILE A 77 3.34 22.24 12.32
C ILE A 77 2.75 23.64 12.61
N HIS A 78 2.03 24.27 11.68
CA HIS A 78 1.26 25.49 11.97
C HIS A 78 -0.24 25.24 11.79
N ASN A 79 -0.92 24.91 12.90
CA ASN A 79 -2.31 25.26 13.24
C ASN A 79 -2.85 24.30 14.30
N LEU A 80 -2.35 24.44 15.54
CA LEU A 80 -3.07 24.00 16.74
C LEU A 80 -3.74 25.23 17.37
N GLY A 81 -4.79 25.71 16.71
CA GLY A 81 -5.80 26.59 17.31
C GLY A 81 -7.05 25.74 17.54
N LEU A 82 -7.23 25.28 18.77
CA LEU A 82 -8.39 24.54 19.24
C LEU A 82 -9.61 25.46 19.26
N GLU A 83 -10.74 25.00 18.72
CA GLU A 83 -12.08 25.29 19.25
C GLU A 83 -13.01 24.10 18.91
N PRO A 84 -13.90 23.64 19.82
CA PRO A 84 -14.79 22.51 19.60
C PRO A 84 -16.17 23.00 19.13
N ILE A 85 -16.73 22.45 18.04
CA ILE A 85 -18.11 22.78 17.63
C ILE A 85 -18.91 21.53 17.26
N VAL A 86 -19.73 21.13 18.23
CA VAL A 86 -21.09 20.58 18.23
C VAL A 86 -21.65 19.97 16.92
N SER A 87 -22.05 18.70 17.01
CA SER A 87 -22.91 18.01 16.04
C SER A 87 -24.33 18.59 16.04
N PRO A 88 -24.99 18.77 14.88
CA PRO A 88 -26.43 18.90 14.83
C PRO A 88 -27.10 17.54 14.64
N ASP A 89 -27.91 17.17 15.63
CA ASP A 89 -29.02 16.24 15.47
C ASP A 89 -29.98 16.76 14.41
N CYS A 90 -30.38 15.90 13.48
CA CYS A 90 -31.58 16.10 12.68
C CYS A 90 -32.32 14.77 12.54
N GLY A 91 -33.21 14.50 13.49
CA GLY A 91 -34.36 13.64 13.28
C GLY A 91 -35.44 14.41 12.53
N VAL A 92 -36.10 13.77 11.57
CA VAL A 92 -37.48 14.09 11.15
C VAL A 92 -38.13 12.82 10.57
N ASP A 93 -39.07 12.28 11.34
CA ASP A 93 -40.41 11.77 11.04
C ASP A 93 -40.69 10.95 9.77
N TYR A 94 -41.12 9.71 10.02
CA TYR A 94 -41.85 8.85 9.09
C TYR A 94 -43.33 9.24 9.08
N ASN A 95 -43.85 9.62 7.91
CA ASN A 95 -45.29 9.56 7.65
C ASN A 95 -45.56 8.82 6.33
N SER A 96 -46.24 7.69 6.46
CA SER A 96 -46.88 6.93 5.39
C SER A 96 -48.07 7.72 4.85
N THR A 97 -48.21 7.80 3.52
CA THR A 97 -49.52 7.98 2.88
C THR A 97 -49.52 7.26 1.54
N GLU A 98 -50.50 6.38 1.39
CA GLU A 98 -50.76 5.52 0.23
C GLU A 98 -51.36 6.30 -0.96
N ASN A 99 -51.24 5.69 -2.14
CA ASN A 99 -52.05 5.84 -3.36
C ASN A 99 -51.97 7.15 -4.17
N SER A 100 -51.30 7.09 -5.33
CA SER A 100 -51.84 7.68 -6.57
C SER A 100 -51.12 7.14 -7.82
N MET A 101 -51.83 6.34 -8.63
CA MET A 101 -51.44 6.06 -10.02
C MET A 101 -51.76 7.28 -10.87
N HIS A 102 -50.75 8.10 -11.17
CA HIS A 102 -50.82 9.05 -12.26
C HIS A 102 -49.60 8.89 -13.16
N THR A 103 -49.86 8.36 -14.35
CA THR A 103 -48.94 8.32 -15.50
C THR A 103 -48.62 9.76 -15.90
N PHE A 104 -47.40 10.22 -15.60
CA PHE A 104 -46.90 11.50 -16.08
C PHE A 104 -46.32 11.34 -17.49
N PRO A 105 -46.75 12.14 -18.49
CA PRO A 105 -46.14 12.12 -19.81
C PRO A 105 -44.71 12.66 -19.71
N CYS A 106 -43.74 11.80 -20.04
CA CYS A 106 -42.32 12.13 -20.08
C CYS A 106 -42.07 13.15 -21.20
N ARG A 107 -42.02 14.43 -20.85
CA ARG A 107 -41.71 15.53 -21.77
C ARG A 107 -40.20 15.52 -22.01
N ILE A 108 -39.78 14.83 -23.08
CA ILE A 108 -38.40 14.86 -23.59
C ILE A 108 -38.09 16.32 -23.95
N SER A 109 -37.43 17.00 -23.02
CA SER A 109 -36.96 18.37 -23.17
C SER A 109 -35.53 18.27 -23.69
N ASN A 110 -35.35 18.44 -25.01
CA ASN A 110 -34.04 18.50 -25.65
C ASN A 110 -33.38 19.87 -25.39
N SER A 111 -33.16 20.22 -24.12
CA SER A 111 -32.26 21.31 -23.76
C SER A 111 -30.83 20.76 -23.67
N PRO A 112 -29.82 21.41 -24.26
CA PRO A 112 -28.44 21.05 -24.02
C PRO A 112 -28.13 21.38 -22.56
N ILE A 113 -28.11 20.33 -21.72
CA ILE A 113 -27.66 20.41 -20.33
C ILE A 113 -26.15 20.73 -20.40
N GLN A 114 -25.82 22.02 -20.44
CA GLN A 114 -24.51 22.50 -20.04
C GLN A 114 -24.44 22.30 -18.51
N SER A 115 -24.06 21.09 -18.12
CA SER A 115 -23.86 20.72 -16.73
C SER A 115 -22.72 21.58 -16.18
N PRO A 116 -22.95 22.46 -15.19
CA PRO A 116 -21.91 23.32 -14.66
C PRO A 116 -20.88 22.42 -13.95
N ASN A 117 -19.69 22.29 -14.55
CA ASN A 117 -18.40 21.86 -14.00
C ASN A 117 -18.42 21.25 -12.58
N ASN A 118 -19.11 20.11 -12.40
CA ASN A 118 -19.23 19.42 -11.11
C ASN A 118 -18.00 18.55 -10.76
N ASP A 119 -17.00 18.51 -11.65
CA ASP A 119 -15.84 17.63 -11.50
C ASP A 119 -14.94 18.04 -10.32
N ASP A 120 -14.85 19.34 -10.00
CA ASP A 120 -14.01 19.83 -8.90
C ASP A 120 -14.48 19.35 -7.50
N HIS A 121 -15.77 19.05 -7.34
CA HIS A 121 -16.32 18.66 -6.04
C HIS A 121 -16.02 17.19 -5.67
N ILE A 122 -16.00 16.29 -6.67
CA ILE A 122 -15.74 14.85 -6.48
C ILE A 122 -14.29 14.63 -6.03
N ASP A 123 -13.35 15.37 -6.61
CA ASP A 123 -11.93 15.27 -6.28
C ASP A 123 -11.62 15.75 -4.87
N LYS A 124 -12.33 16.79 -4.40
CA LYS A 124 -12.18 17.30 -3.03
C LYS A 124 -12.62 16.25 -2.01
N TYR A 125 -13.72 15.53 -2.25
CA TYR A 125 -14.19 14.49 -1.35
C TYR A 125 -13.19 13.33 -1.22
N GLU A 126 -12.73 12.75 -2.33
CA GLU A 126 -11.81 11.60 -2.27
C GLU A 126 -10.46 11.99 -1.66
N LYS A 127 -9.96 13.19 -1.97
CA LYS A 127 -8.74 13.74 -1.35
C LYS A 127 -8.88 13.87 0.17
N ASN A 128 -9.99 14.44 0.64
CA ASN A 128 -10.27 14.58 2.08
C ASN A 128 -10.45 13.21 2.76
N ARG A 129 -11.10 12.26 2.08
CA ARG A 129 -11.26 10.88 2.56
C ARG A 129 -9.89 10.20 2.75
N MET A 130 -8.98 10.33 1.78
CA MET A 130 -7.61 9.79 1.89
C MET A 130 -6.80 10.49 2.97
N LYS A 131 -6.88 11.82 3.06
CA LYS A 131 -6.20 12.58 4.12
C LYS A 131 -6.59 12.09 5.51
N ARG A 132 -7.90 11.94 5.78
CA ARG A 132 -8.41 11.40 7.06
C ARG A 132 -7.89 9.99 7.35
N ARG A 133 -7.77 9.13 6.34
CA ARG A 133 -7.24 7.76 6.50
C ARG A 133 -5.76 7.76 6.81
N ILE A 134 -4.98 8.62 6.16
CA ILE A 134 -3.55 8.78 6.41
C ILE A 134 -3.32 9.37 7.81
N SER A 135 -4.08 10.39 8.21
CA SER A 135 -3.98 10.98 9.56
C SER A 135 -4.23 9.95 10.67
N LYS A 136 -5.10 8.95 10.44
CA LYS A 136 -5.34 7.85 11.39
C LYS A 136 -4.15 6.91 11.58
N LEU A 137 -3.17 6.91 10.67
CA LEU A 137 -1.96 6.11 10.82
C LEU A 137 -0.96 6.72 11.82
N GLY A 138 -1.15 7.98 12.24
CA GLY A 138 -0.20 8.68 13.10
C GLY A 138 1.12 8.97 12.38
N ASN A 139 2.24 8.78 13.09
CA ASN A 139 3.59 9.04 12.58
C ASN A 139 4.12 7.86 11.74
N PHE A 140 3.32 7.39 10.79
CA PHE A 140 3.73 6.29 9.92
C PHE A 140 4.74 6.78 8.88
N GLU A 141 5.98 6.32 9.01
CA GLU A 141 7.04 6.59 8.06
C GLU A 141 7.27 5.36 7.16
N ILE A 142 7.27 5.57 5.84
CA ILE A 142 7.56 4.48 4.90
C ILE A 142 8.98 3.91 5.09
N PRO A 143 10.05 4.72 5.26
CA PRO A 143 11.42 4.20 5.31
C PRO A 143 11.73 3.21 6.45
N ILE A 144 10.96 3.26 7.53
CA ILE A 144 11.17 2.40 8.70
C ILE A 144 10.50 1.03 8.57
N CYS A 145 9.58 0.85 7.61
CA CYS A 145 8.80 -0.37 7.51
C CYS A 145 9.54 -1.53 6.81
N GLU A 146 9.25 -2.75 7.23
CA GLU A 146 9.86 -3.97 6.68
C GLU A 146 9.65 -4.16 5.16
N PRO A 147 8.44 -3.96 4.60
CA PRO A 147 8.23 -4.07 3.15
C PRO A 147 9.08 -3.09 2.35
N TYR A 148 9.27 -1.85 2.86
CA TYR A 148 10.12 -0.84 2.23
C TYR A 148 11.58 -1.31 2.20
N ARG A 149 12.13 -1.70 3.36
CA ARG A 149 13.52 -2.14 3.49
C ARG A 149 13.80 -3.33 2.58
N TRP A 150 12.87 -4.28 2.50
CA TRP A 150 12.97 -5.41 1.60
C TRP A 150 13.01 -4.95 0.13
N MET A 151 12.11 -4.06 -0.31
CA MET A 151 12.08 -3.60 -1.71
C MET A 151 13.34 -2.82 -2.09
N ILE A 152 13.79 -1.89 -1.24
CA ILE A 152 15.02 -1.14 -1.50
C ILE A 152 16.23 -2.08 -1.59
N ARG A 153 16.35 -3.05 -0.68
CA ARG A 153 17.44 -4.03 -0.71
C ARG A 153 17.46 -4.91 -1.97
N ASN A 154 16.29 -5.29 -2.49
CA ASN A 154 16.20 -6.26 -3.59
C ASN A 154 16.12 -5.61 -4.98
N PHE A 155 15.56 -4.40 -5.08
CA PHE A 155 15.28 -3.75 -6.36
C PHE A 155 15.85 -2.33 -6.48
N GLY A 156 16.35 -1.74 -5.40
CA GLY A 156 16.83 -0.35 -5.39
C GLY A 156 15.72 0.71 -5.55
N ARG A 157 14.45 0.30 -5.60
CA ARG A 157 13.29 1.20 -5.78
C ARG A 157 12.02 0.61 -5.15
N LEU A 158 11.01 1.45 -5.01
CA LEU A 158 9.68 1.04 -4.55
C LEU A 158 8.80 0.58 -5.71
N ILE A 159 7.80 -0.25 -5.39
CA ILE A 159 6.75 -0.61 -6.34
C ILE A 159 5.91 0.63 -6.69
N THR A 160 5.76 0.87 -8.00
CA THR A 160 4.93 1.96 -8.54
C THR A 160 3.45 1.64 -8.40
N GLN A 161 2.58 2.65 -8.58
CA GLN A 161 1.13 2.42 -8.57
C GLN A 161 0.68 1.50 -9.71
N LYS A 162 1.25 1.67 -10.91
CA LYS A 162 0.93 0.82 -12.07
C LYS A 162 1.26 -0.65 -11.79
N GLU A 163 2.46 -0.92 -11.29
CA GLU A 163 2.88 -2.28 -10.94
C GLU A 163 2.04 -2.89 -9.80
N PHE A 164 1.64 -2.07 -8.82
CA PHE A 164 0.77 -2.55 -7.76
C PHE A 164 -0.65 -2.88 -8.29
N ASN A 165 -1.19 -2.05 -9.20
CA ASN A 165 -2.47 -2.32 -9.85
C ASN A 165 -2.44 -3.67 -10.59
N ASP A 166 -1.33 -3.99 -11.26
CA ASP A 166 -1.15 -5.24 -12.01
C ASP A 166 -1.29 -6.47 -11.10
N ILE A 167 -0.79 -6.39 -9.86
CA ILE A 167 -0.86 -7.49 -8.89
C ILE A 167 -2.09 -7.43 -7.97
N TYR A 168 -2.78 -6.29 -7.86
CA TYR A 168 -3.86 -6.07 -6.89
C TYR A 168 -5.00 -7.08 -6.99
N LYS A 169 -5.47 -7.37 -8.22
CA LYS A 169 -6.54 -8.36 -8.45
C LYS A 169 -6.12 -9.77 -8.01
N VAL A 170 -4.86 -10.11 -8.28
CA VAL A 170 -4.28 -11.40 -7.93
C VAL A 170 -4.10 -11.54 -6.42
N LEU A 171 -3.65 -10.47 -5.75
CA LEU A 171 -3.51 -10.44 -4.30
C LEU A 171 -4.86 -10.64 -3.59
N LYS A 172 -5.96 -10.06 -4.11
CA LYS A 172 -7.31 -10.28 -3.57
C LYS A 172 -7.74 -11.74 -3.59
N HIS A 173 -7.39 -12.45 -4.67
CA HIS A 173 -7.71 -13.86 -4.84
C HIS A 173 -6.83 -14.76 -3.97
N ASP A 174 -5.50 -14.58 -4.05
CA ASP A 174 -4.53 -15.52 -3.46
C ASP A 174 -4.40 -15.41 -1.93
N ILE A 175 -4.63 -14.22 -1.35
CA ILE A 175 -4.46 -13.97 0.09
C ILE A 175 -5.75 -14.26 0.87
N GLY A 176 -6.91 -14.23 0.20
CA GLY A 176 -8.23 -14.36 0.81
C GLY A 176 -8.77 -13.03 1.36
N ILE A 177 -10.10 -12.96 1.48
CA ILE A 177 -10.86 -11.73 1.76
C ILE A 177 -10.42 -11.03 3.06
N LYS A 178 -10.01 -11.79 4.08
CA LYS A 178 -9.64 -11.26 5.40
C LYS A 178 -8.39 -10.39 5.40
N HIS A 179 -7.41 -10.68 4.55
CA HIS A 179 -6.12 -9.97 4.52
C HIS A 179 -5.87 -9.27 3.18
N ALA A 180 -6.79 -9.44 2.22
CA ALA A 180 -6.71 -8.81 0.92
C ALA A 180 -6.67 -7.27 1.03
N PRO A 181 -5.95 -6.59 0.13
CA PRO A 181 -5.93 -5.14 0.10
C PRO A 181 -7.32 -4.60 -0.26
N ASN A 182 -7.74 -3.54 0.43
CA ASN A 182 -8.93 -2.79 0.06
C ASN A 182 -8.61 -1.77 -1.06
N ARG A 183 -9.59 -0.94 -1.43
CA ARG A 183 -9.44 0.07 -2.50
C ARG A 183 -8.34 1.10 -2.22
N ASP A 184 -8.04 1.40 -0.97
CA ASP A 184 -7.22 2.55 -0.59
C ASP A 184 -5.69 2.32 -0.78
N PRO A 185 -5.10 1.15 -0.42
CA PRO A 185 -3.75 0.73 -0.84
C PRO A 185 -3.48 0.81 -2.34
N ASN A 186 -4.53 0.67 -3.15
CA ASN A 186 -4.41 0.80 -4.61
C ASN A 186 -4.22 2.25 -5.05
N ARG A 187 -4.68 3.22 -4.27
CA ARG A 187 -4.70 4.65 -4.59
C ARG A 187 -3.58 5.45 -3.92
N SER A 188 -3.11 5.02 -2.75
CA SER A 188 -2.09 5.74 -1.98
C SER A 188 -0.90 4.84 -1.63
N GLN A 189 0.31 5.34 -1.90
CA GLN A 189 1.54 4.62 -1.57
C GLN A 189 1.70 4.46 -0.05
N ILE A 190 1.37 5.48 0.75
CA ILE A 190 1.42 5.38 2.22
C ILE A 190 0.49 4.29 2.71
N LEU A 191 -0.77 4.29 2.26
CA LEU A 191 -1.75 3.27 2.65
C LEU A 191 -1.36 1.87 2.15
N ARG A 192 -0.66 1.78 1.01
CA ARG A 192 -0.10 0.53 0.49
C ARG A 192 0.93 -0.06 1.44
N PHE A 193 1.90 0.74 1.87
CA PHE A 193 2.93 0.28 2.80
C PHE A 193 2.37 0.01 4.20
N ALA A 194 1.40 0.81 4.66
CA ALA A 194 0.70 0.54 5.91
C ALA A 194 -0.03 -0.81 5.88
N TRP A 195 -0.76 -1.11 4.79
CA TRP A 195 -1.38 -2.42 4.60
C TRP A 195 -0.36 -3.55 4.50
N MET A 196 0.70 -3.40 3.69
CA MET A 196 1.74 -4.42 3.58
C MET A 196 2.37 -4.71 4.95
N THR A 197 2.62 -3.67 5.75
CA THR A 197 3.18 -3.78 7.10
C THR A 197 2.23 -4.54 8.02
N SER A 198 0.92 -4.25 7.96
CA SER A 198 -0.06 -4.93 8.81
C SER A 198 -0.21 -6.41 8.49
N VAL A 199 0.12 -6.87 7.27
CA VAL A 199 0.08 -8.30 6.91
C VAL A 199 1.46 -8.95 6.84
N TRP A 200 2.56 -8.19 7.02
CA TRP A 200 3.92 -8.66 6.81
C TRP A 200 4.36 -9.75 7.80
N HIS A 201 3.78 -9.72 9.00
CA HIS A 201 4.05 -10.69 10.05
C HIS A 201 3.48 -12.08 9.74
N LEU A 202 2.58 -12.21 8.76
CA LEU A 202 1.99 -13.48 8.33
C LEU A 202 2.87 -14.13 7.25
N PRO A 203 3.63 -15.20 7.55
CA PRO A 203 4.65 -15.72 6.64
C PRO A 203 4.11 -16.13 5.27
N LYS A 204 2.91 -16.74 5.24
CA LYS A 204 2.21 -17.14 4.01
C LYS A 204 1.79 -15.95 3.16
N VAL A 205 1.28 -14.88 3.77
CA VAL A 205 0.85 -13.68 3.04
C VAL A 205 2.07 -12.92 2.53
N ARG A 206 3.10 -12.79 3.37
CA ARG A 206 4.39 -12.18 3.01
C ARG A 206 5.03 -12.88 1.81
N SER A 207 5.06 -14.22 1.78
CA SER A 207 5.65 -14.95 0.66
C SER A 207 4.88 -14.73 -0.65
N ILE A 208 3.55 -14.67 -0.61
CA ILE A 208 2.72 -14.33 -1.77
C ILE A 208 3.04 -12.92 -2.26
N ILE A 209 3.06 -11.93 -1.36
CA ILE A 209 3.38 -10.53 -1.73
C ILE A 209 4.77 -10.44 -2.36
N MET A 210 5.79 -11.00 -1.71
CA MET A 210 7.16 -11.00 -2.23
C MET A 210 7.24 -11.64 -3.61
N LYS A 211 6.57 -12.80 -3.82
CA LYS A 211 6.53 -13.49 -5.11
C LYS A 211 5.91 -12.62 -6.21
N LYS A 212 4.75 -12.01 -5.95
CA LYS A 212 4.04 -11.19 -6.95
C LYS A 212 4.77 -9.88 -7.25
N VAL A 213 5.30 -9.21 -6.22
CA VAL A 213 6.11 -7.99 -6.38
C VAL A 213 7.39 -8.30 -7.18
N THR A 214 8.08 -9.40 -6.87
CA THR A 214 9.28 -9.81 -7.61
C THR A 214 8.97 -10.06 -9.08
N ALA A 215 7.87 -10.75 -9.38
CA ALA A 215 7.47 -11.01 -10.77
C ALA A 215 7.22 -9.72 -11.55
N VAL A 216 6.46 -8.76 -10.99
CA VAL A 216 6.13 -7.52 -11.72
C VAL A 216 7.34 -6.58 -11.86
N MET A 217 8.23 -6.54 -10.86
CA MET A 217 9.38 -5.63 -10.87
C MET A 217 10.53 -6.14 -11.74
N LYS A 218 10.73 -7.45 -11.88
CA LYS A 218 11.78 -8.03 -12.73
C LYS A 218 11.44 -7.99 -14.22
N ASN A 219 10.17 -8.10 -14.58
CA ASN A 219 9.72 -8.14 -15.99
C ASN A 219 9.83 -6.79 -16.73
N LYS A 220 10.30 -5.72 -16.07
CA LYS A 220 10.44 -4.37 -16.64
C LYS A 220 11.88 -3.84 -16.64
N THR A 221 12.82 -4.69 -16.23
CA THR A 221 14.27 -4.44 -16.32
C THR A 221 14.79 -5.11 -17.57
#